data_AF-A0A834LBD1-F1
#
_entry.id   AF-A0A834LBD1-F1
#
_cell.length_a   1.000
_cell.length_b   1.000
_cell.length_c   1.000
_cell.angle_alpha   90.00
_cell.angle_beta   90.00
_cell.angle_gamma   90.00
#
_symmetry.space_group_name_H-M   'P 1'
#
loop_
_entity.id
_entity.type
_entity.pdbx_description
1 polymer ?
#
loop_
_entity_poly.entity_id
_entity_poly.type
_entity_poly.pdbx_seq_one_letter_code
_entity_poly.pdbx_strand_id
1 'polypeptide(L)'
;MDIAWEDLVLIKQGKEPGDPWVITVNCPDKVGLGCDVCRIVLDFGLCITKGDFCTDGYWCYIVLWAVPQTSSITVDWERLKKLLLSACPSFLMSSYFNQKSSGSPPLLYMLKVFCLDRKGLLHDVTKALCQLELSIERVKVMTTPDGKLLNLFFITDNTDLLHTSKRREEACKHLDVVLGEYCISCELQLAGPESASHLDFSTLSEAVAEELFSHNLLRKEASLQTLSPDMDKVNLGAITVDDFLSPAHTLLQIQCVDQKSVVYDILRTLKDFNIQIAYGRISPSVEGSRNVDLFIQKADGKKIVEPDSQIALCSHLKEAMLHPMRVTMANRGPDAELFVANQVELSGKGRPRVFYDVTFSLKMLGICVFSAEIRRHLTSDREWEVYRFLLGESQEFPLASSRARTEIVDRVRRTLMGW
;
A
#
# COMPACT_ATOMS: atom_id res chain seq x y z
N MET A 1 -18.73 17.48 -26.65
CA MET A 1 -17.63 16.66 -27.18
C MET A 1 -17.79 15.29 -26.56
N ASP A 2 -18.16 14.29 -27.36
CA ASP A 2 -18.11 12.91 -26.89
C ASP A 2 -16.64 12.50 -26.83
N ILE A 3 -16.08 12.50 -25.61
CA ILE A 3 -14.81 11.82 -25.36
C ILE A 3 -15.11 10.34 -25.50
N ALA A 4 -14.48 9.66 -26.46
CA ALA A 4 -14.61 8.22 -26.59
C ALA A 4 -14.16 7.58 -25.26
N TRP A 5 -14.86 6.56 -24.77
CA TRP A 5 -14.52 5.90 -23.50
C TRP A 5 -13.07 5.39 -23.45
N GLU A 6 -12.47 5.13 -24.62
CA GLU A 6 -11.07 4.71 -24.77
C GLU A 6 -10.03 5.81 -24.50
N ASP A 7 -10.45 7.09 -24.54
CA ASP A 7 -9.59 8.27 -24.34
C ASP A 7 -9.56 8.76 -22.88
N LEU A 8 -10.41 8.20 -22.01
CA LEU A 8 -10.43 8.54 -20.58
C LEU A 8 -9.12 8.17 -19.88
N VAL A 9 -8.52 7.05 -20.26
CA VAL A 9 -7.25 6.57 -19.70
C VAL A 9 -6.30 6.22 -20.84
N LEU A 10 -5.15 6.88 -20.86
CA LEU A 10 -4.09 6.64 -21.84
C LEU A 10 -2.81 6.22 -21.11
N ILE A 11 -2.19 5.16 -21.59
CA ILE A 11 -0.89 4.70 -21.10
C ILE A 11 0.07 4.69 -22.27
N LYS A 12 1.16 5.45 -22.16
CA LYS A 12 2.17 5.58 -23.21
C LYS A 12 3.54 5.21 -22.67
N GLN A 13 4.27 4.39 -23.41
CA GLN A 13 5.67 4.12 -23.11
C GLN A 13 6.52 5.35 -23.43
N GLY A 14 7.54 5.59 -22.60
CA GLY A 14 8.58 6.56 -22.90
C GLY A 14 9.34 6.22 -24.20
N LYS A 15 10.05 7.21 -24.76
CA LYS A 15 10.68 7.07 -26.07
C LYS A 15 12.00 6.29 -26.00
N GLU A 16 12.73 6.47 -24.90
CA GLU A 16 14.04 5.87 -24.68
C GLU A 16 13.98 4.75 -23.61
N PRO A 17 14.90 3.76 -23.66
CA PRO A 17 15.03 2.78 -22.60
C PRO A 17 15.29 3.45 -21.25
N GLY A 18 14.44 3.18 -20.27
CA GLY A 18 14.51 3.79 -18.94
C GLY A 18 13.63 5.04 -18.77
N ASP A 19 13.05 5.57 -19.85
CA ASP A 19 12.05 6.62 -19.73
C ASP A 19 10.82 6.13 -18.95
N PRO A 20 10.21 6.98 -18.13
CA PRO A 20 8.98 6.66 -17.43
C PRO A 20 7.81 6.43 -18.38
N TRP A 21 6.92 5.53 -17.98
CA TRP A 21 5.60 5.39 -18.57
C TRP A 21 4.73 6.57 -18.18
N VAL A 22 3.98 7.10 -19.15
CA VAL A 22 3.06 8.22 -18.95
C VAL A 22 1.65 7.67 -18.86
N ILE A 23 1.04 7.81 -17.68
CA ILE A 23 -0.33 7.42 -17.38
C ILE A 23 -1.15 8.70 -17.32
N THR A 24 -2.13 8.84 -18.20
CA THR A 24 -3.04 9.99 -18.25
C THR A 24 -4.45 9.53 -17.93
N VAL A 25 -5.12 10.21 -17.01
CA VAL A 25 -6.52 10.01 -16.66
C VAL A 25 -7.25 11.34 -16.86
N ASN A 26 -8.26 11.34 -17.74
CA ASN A 26 -9.08 12.48 -18.08
C ASN A 26 -10.55 12.10 -17.91
N CYS A 27 -11.13 12.36 -16.74
CA CYS A 27 -12.47 11.88 -16.39
C CYS A 27 -13.19 12.86 -15.45
N PRO A 28 -14.48 12.66 -15.15
CA PRO A 28 -15.18 13.50 -14.18
C PRO A 28 -14.46 13.53 -12.83
N ASP A 29 -14.42 14.69 -12.18
CA ASP A 29 -13.70 14.87 -10.93
C ASP A 29 -14.46 14.26 -9.75
N LYS A 30 -13.69 13.81 -8.76
CA LYS A 30 -14.17 13.38 -7.44
C LYS A 30 -13.06 13.60 -6.43
N VAL A 31 -13.44 14.12 -5.26
CA VAL A 31 -12.52 14.25 -4.12
C VAL A 31 -11.85 12.91 -3.82
N GLY A 32 -10.51 12.91 -3.80
CA GLY A 32 -9.70 11.73 -3.52
C GLY A 32 -9.38 10.85 -4.73
N LEU A 33 -9.83 11.20 -5.95
CA LEU A 33 -9.54 10.41 -7.15
C LEU A 33 -8.04 10.25 -7.42
N GLY A 34 -7.24 11.30 -7.20
CA GLY A 34 -5.77 11.22 -7.32
C GLY A 34 -5.16 10.15 -6.40
N CYS A 35 -5.66 10.02 -5.17
CA CYS A 35 -5.24 8.96 -4.25
C CYS A 35 -5.62 7.56 -4.78
N ASP A 36 -6.86 7.40 -5.26
CA ASP A 36 -7.32 6.12 -5.82
C ASP A 36 -6.52 5.69 -7.06
N VAL A 37 -6.19 6.64 -7.95
CA VAL A 37 -5.31 6.43 -9.11
C VAL A 37 -3.91 6.02 -8.66
N CYS A 38 -3.30 6.76 -7.73
CA CYS A 38 -1.98 6.43 -7.21
C CYS A 38 -1.94 5.04 -6.55
N ARG A 39 -2.99 4.64 -5.82
CA ARG A 39 -3.11 3.32 -5.22
C ARG A 39 -3.02 2.22 -6.28
N ILE A 40 -3.82 2.34 -7.35
CA ILE A 40 -3.84 1.37 -8.45
C ILE A 40 -2.46 1.28 -9.11
N VAL A 41 -1.80 2.41 -9.38
CA VAL A 41 -0.45 2.42 -9.94
C VAL A 41 0.55 1.68 -9.03
N LEU A 42 0.48 1.91 -7.72
CA LEU A 42 1.33 1.24 -6.74
C LEU A 42 1.06 -0.26 -6.63
N ASP A 43 -0.19 -0.71 -6.74
CA ASP A 43 -0.57 -2.13 -6.71
C ASP A 43 0.08 -2.92 -7.85
N PHE A 44 0.33 -2.27 -8.99
CA PHE A 44 1.07 -2.85 -10.13
C PHE A 44 2.59 -2.80 -9.96
N GLY A 45 3.07 -2.32 -8.82
CA GLY A 45 4.49 -2.23 -8.49
C GLY A 45 5.25 -1.16 -9.26
N LEU A 46 4.52 -0.11 -9.69
CA LEU A 46 5.10 1.07 -10.28
C LEU A 46 5.40 2.12 -9.21
N CYS A 47 6.48 2.88 -9.38
CA CYS A 47 6.84 4.04 -8.58
C CYS A 47 6.56 5.32 -9.37
N ILE A 48 5.84 6.26 -8.78
CA ILE A 48 5.54 7.57 -9.40
C ILE A 48 6.77 8.48 -9.24
N THR A 49 7.33 8.96 -10.34
CA THR A 49 8.51 9.85 -10.37
C THR A 49 8.16 11.31 -10.56
N LYS A 50 7.06 11.58 -11.26
CA LYS A 50 6.52 12.93 -11.52
C LYS A 50 5.00 12.83 -11.64
N GLY A 51 4.29 13.93 -11.41
CA GLY A 51 2.85 14.00 -11.62
C GLY A 51 2.34 15.43 -11.79
N ASP A 52 1.27 15.59 -12.57
CA ASP A 52 0.53 16.83 -12.71
C ASP A 52 -0.96 16.53 -12.51
N PHE A 53 -1.66 17.38 -11.75
CA PHE A 53 -3.10 17.28 -11.47
C PHE A 53 -3.75 18.62 -11.82
N CYS A 54 -4.91 18.59 -12.45
CA CYS A 54 -5.70 19.77 -12.74
C CYS A 54 -7.17 19.38 -12.70
N THR A 55 -8.03 20.25 -12.19
CA THR A 55 -9.49 20.10 -12.26
C THR A 55 -10.15 21.46 -12.47
N ASP A 56 -11.26 21.46 -13.21
CA ASP A 56 -12.17 22.60 -13.30
C ASP A 56 -13.35 22.51 -12.31
N GLY A 57 -13.32 21.50 -11.43
CA GLY A 57 -14.37 21.17 -10.46
C GLY A 57 -15.40 20.16 -10.96
N TYR A 58 -15.44 19.89 -12.27
CA TYR A 58 -16.32 18.90 -12.90
C TYR A 58 -15.54 17.78 -13.58
N TRP A 59 -14.41 18.13 -14.19
CA TRP A 59 -13.50 17.26 -14.89
C TRP A 59 -12.10 17.42 -14.32
N CYS A 60 -11.41 16.30 -14.20
CA CYS A 60 -10.02 16.27 -13.81
C CYS A 60 -9.13 15.75 -14.94
N TYR A 61 -7.89 16.20 -14.92
CA TYR A 61 -6.81 15.76 -15.78
C TYR A 61 -5.61 15.42 -14.90
N ILE A 62 -5.26 14.14 -14.83
CA ILE A 62 -4.17 13.61 -14.03
C ILE A 62 -3.14 13.00 -14.99
N VAL A 63 -1.88 13.41 -14.86
CA VAL A 63 -0.77 12.80 -15.58
C VAL A 63 0.25 12.32 -14.56
N LEU A 64 0.60 11.03 -14.61
CA LEU A 64 1.62 10.43 -13.77
C LEU A 64 2.72 9.85 -14.65
N TRP A 65 3.97 10.10 -14.27
CA TRP A 65 5.13 9.42 -14.81
C TRP A 65 5.53 8.35 -13.84
N ALA A 66 5.59 7.10 -14.30
CA ALA A 66 5.82 5.96 -13.44
C ALA A 66 6.83 4.98 -14.04
N VAL A 67 7.65 4.39 -13.18
CA VAL A 67 8.65 3.38 -13.54
C VAL A 67 8.42 2.10 -12.74
N PRO A 68 8.67 0.91 -13.28
CA PRO A 68 8.67 -0.31 -12.48
C PRO A 68 9.67 -0.22 -11.34
N GLN A 69 9.26 -0.63 -10.13
CA GLN A 69 10.13 -0.55 -8.94
C GLN A 69 11.40 -1.41 -9.10
N THR A 70 11.29 -2.53 -9.80
CA THR A 70 12.43 -3.39 -10.16
C THR A 70 12.31 -3.80 -11.62
N SER A 71 13.45 -4.03 -12.28
CA SER A 71 13.50 -4.49 -13.68
C SER A 71 12.85 -5.86 -13.90
N SER A 72 12.61 -6.62 -12.82
CA SER A 72 11.98 -7.94 -12.83
C SER A 72 10.45 -7.92 -12.79
N ILE A 73 9.81 -6.75 -12.67
CA ILE A 73 8.36 -6.63 -12.68
C ILE A 73 7.87 -6.54 -14.12
N THR A 74 7.05 -7.52 -14.51
CA THR A 74 6.26 -7.46 -15.74
C THR A 74 4.90 -6.86 -15.39
N VAL A 75 4.57 -5.73 -16.02
CA VAL A 75 3.33 -4.99 -15.77
C VAL A 75 2.31 -5.35 -16.84
N ASP A 76 1.11 -5.73 -16.42
CA ASP A 76 -0.04 -5.90 -17.30
C ASP A 76 -0.72 -4.55 -17.53
N TRP A 77 -0.27 -3.84 -18.57
CA TRP A 77 -0.71 -2.49 -18.88
C TRP A 77 -2.19 -2.40 -19.27
N GLU A 78 -2.74 -3.41 -19.94
CA GLU A 78 -4.16 -3.46 -20.32
C GLU A 78 -5.04 -3.59 -19.08
N ARG A 79 -4.63 -4.44 -18.15
CA ARG A 79 -5.32 -4.60 -16.88
C ARG A 79 -5.22 -3.36 -16.00
N LEU A 80 -4.05 -2.72 -15.94
CA LEU A 80 -3.87 -1.43 -15.28
C LEU A 80 -4.84 -0.39 -15.85
N LYS A 81 -4.91 -0.27 -17.19
CA LYS A 81 -5.85 0.63 -17.88
C LYS A 81 -7.30 0.36 -17.47
N LYS A 82 -7.72 -0.91 -17.45
CA LYS A 82 -9.08 -1.30 -17.05
C LYS A 82 -9.43 -0.90 -15.61
N LEU A 83 -8.51 -1.08 -14.67
CA LEU A 83 -8.75 -0.70 -13.27
C LEU A 83 -8.78 0.81 -13.08
N LEU A 84 -7.91 1.55 -13.75
CA LEU A 84 -7.95 3.02 -13.77
C LEU A 84 -9.28 3.52 -14.32
N LEU A 85 -9.80 2.91 -15.39
CA LEU A 85 -11.13 3.21 -15.93
C LEU A 85 -12.23 2.92 -14.90
N SER A 86 -12.13 1.81 -14.16
CA SER A 86 -13.14 1.48 -13.12
C SER A 86 -13.13 2.43 -11.93
N ALA A 87 -12.02 3.12 -11.68
CA ALA A 87 -11.91 4.13 -10.63
C ALA A 87 -12.46 5.51 -11.07
N CYS A 88 -12.62 5.74 -12.36
CA CYS A 88 -13.18 6.97 -12.90
C CYS A 88 -14.67 7.08 -12.53
N PRO A 89 -15.14 8.24 -12.04
CA PRO A 89 -16.57 8.45 -11.82
C PRO A 89 -17.38 8.35 -13.12
N SER A 90 -18.57 7.76 -13.04
CA SER A 90 -19.47 7.59 -14.18
C SER A 90 -19.94 8.95 -14.75
N PHE A 91 -20.07 9.05 -16.08
CA PHE A 91 -20.58 10.26 -16.77
C PHE A 91 -22.04 10.61 -16.46
N LEU A 92 -22.83 9.62 -16.01
CA LEU A 92 -24.21 9.88 -15.57
C LEU A 92 -24.12 10.65 -14.25
N MET A 93 -24.57 11.91 -14.25
CA MET A 93 -24.66 12.77 -13.06
C MET A 93 -25.15 11.96 -11.86
N SER A 94 -24.21 11.57 -10.99
CA SER A 94 -24.51 11.02 -9.69
C SER A 94 -24.61 12.21 -8.73
N SER A 95 -25.80 12.78 -8.67
CA SER A 95 -26.26 13.51 -7.50
C SER A 95 -26.01 12.65 -6.25
N TYR A 96 -25.07 13.05 -5.40
CA TYR A 96 -24.97 12.68 -3.97
C TYR A 96 -25.06 11.20 -3.57
N PHE A 97 -24.83 10.25 -4.48
CA PHE A 97 -24.65 8.86 -4.06
C PHE A 97 -23.19 8.66 -3.69
N ASN A 98 -22.89 8.93 -2.42
CA ASN A 98 -21.97 8.11 -1.66
C ASN A 98 -22.44 6.66 -1.84
N GLN A 99 -21.96 5.98 -2.88
CA GLN A 99 -21.86 4.54 -2.89
C GLN A 99 -20.82 4.21 -1.81
N LYS A 100 -21.25 4.30 -0.53
CA LYS A 100 -20.86 3.25 0.40
C LYS A 100 -21.31 1.99 -0.32
N SER A 101 -20.37 1.22 -0.82
CA SER A 101 -20.63 -0.15 -1.19
C SER A 101 -21.20 -0.82 0.06
N SER A 102 -22.53 -0.80 0.20
CA SER A 102 -23.28 -1.67 1.10
C SER A 102 -23.28 -3.07 0.51
N GLY A 103 -22.10 -3.53 0.09
CA GLY A 103 -21.87 -4.87 -0.38
C GLY A 103 -21.75 -5.78 0.82
N SER A 104 -22.29 -6.98 0.71
CA SER A 104 -21.91 -8.12 1.55
C SER A 104 -20.39 -8.06 1.80
N PRO A 105 -19.91 -8.41 3.01
CA PRO A 105 -18.48 -8.55 3.24
C PRO A 105 -17.87 -9.45 2.15
N PRO A 106 -16.66 -9.11 1.65
CA PRO A 106 -16.04 -9.86 0.57
C PRO A 106 -15.95 -11.33 0.95
N LEU A 107 -16.33 -12.20 0.01
CA LEU A 107 -16.30 -13.64 0.23
C LEU A 107 -14.86 -14.09 0.47
N LEU A 108 -14.64 -14.81 1.59
CA LEU A 108 -13.35 -15.36 1.94
C LEU A 108 -13.17 -16.71 1.23
N TYR A 109 -12.05 -16.87 0.53
CA TYR A 109 -11.66 -18.11 -0.12
C TYR A 109 -10.45 -18.72 0.57
N MET A 110 -10.37 -20.04 0.57
CA MET A 110 -9.22 -20.80 1.06
C MET A 110 -8.47 -21.41 -0.13
N LEU A 111 -7.24 -20.94 -0.32
CA LEU A 111 -6.25 -21.50 -1.22
C LEU A 111 -5.34 -22.45 -0.43
N LYS A 112 -5.31 -23.72 -0.83
CA LYS A 112 -4.38 -24.72 -0.32
C LYS A 112 -3.27 -24.93 -1.34
N VAL A 113 -2.02 -24.74 -0.92
CA VAL A 113 -0.85 -25.02 -1.74
C VAL A 113 -0.02 -26.08 -1.01
N PHE A 114 0.04 -27.27 -1.58
CA PHE A 114 0.92 -28.34 -1.12
C PHE A 114 2.15 -28.37 -2.01
N CYS A 115 3.33 -28.26 -1.40
CA CYS A 115 4.56 -28.06 -2.13
C CYS A 115 5.79 -28.54 -1.35
N LEU A 116 6.90 -28.69 -2.05
CA LEU A 116 8.21 -28.90 -1.44
C LEU A 116 8.68 -27.62 -0.73
N ASP A 117 9.33 -27.77 0.42
CA ASP A 117 9.86 -26.62 1.16
C ASP A 117 11.01 -25.95 0.39
N ARG A 118 10.97 -24.62 0.30
CA ARG A 118 12.09 -23.80 -0.17
C ARG A 118 12.03 -22.39 0.40
N LYS A 119 13.21 -21.81 0.59
CA LYS A 119 13.35 -20.41 1.02
C LYS A 119 12.58 -19.47 0.08
N GLY A 120 11.76 -18.61 0.67
CA GLY A 120 11.02 -17.58 -0.06
C GLY A 120 9.75 -18.02 -0.77
N LEU A 121 9.29 -19.25 -0.57
CA LEU A 121 8.05 -19.76 -1.15
C LEU A 121 6.85 -18.84 -0.87
N LEU A 122 6.69 -18.39 0.38
CA LEU A 122 5.60 -17.50 0.77
C LEU A 122 5.56 -16.23 -0.08
N HIS A 123 6.72 -15.63 -0.34
CA HIS A 123 6.82 -14.44 -1.17
C HIS A 123 6.47 -14.74 -2.64
N ASP A 124 6.88 -15.89 -3.16
CA ASP A 124 6.60 -16.26 -4.55
C ASP A 124 5.09 -16.50 -4.77
N VAL A 125 4.41 -17.14 -3.82
CA VAL A 125 2.94 -17.25 -3.81
C VAL A 125 2.30 -15.87 -3.66
N THR A 126 2.80 -15.03 -2.75
CA THR A 126 2.30 -13.65 -2.56
C THR A 126 2.42 -12.85 -3.86
N LYS A 127 3.55 -12.95 -4.57
CA LYS A 127 3.75 -12.31 -5.87
C LYS A 127 2.72 -12.78 -6.90
N ALA A 128 2.47 -14.08 -7.00
CA ALA A 128 1.47 -14.64 -7.90
C ALA A 128 0.05 -14.15 -7.55
N LEU A 129 -0.30 -14.09 -6.26
CA LEU A 129 -1.60 -13.58 -5.80
C LEU A 129 -1.77 -12.09 -6.10
N CYS A 130 -0.73 -11.27 -5.90
CA CYS A 130 -0.76 -9.85 -6.30
C CYS A 130 -0.97 -9.70 -7.81
N GLN A 131 -0.29 -10.51 -8.63
CA GLN A 131 -0.49 -10.52 -10.09
C GLN A 131 -1.92 -10.93 -10.47
N LEU A 132 -2.60 -11.71 -9.63
CA LEU A 132 -3.99 -12.10 -9.83
C LEU A 132 -4.98 -11.11 -9.21
N GLU A 133 -4.57 -10.02 -8.55
CA GLU A 133 -5.43 -9.13 -7.73
C GLU A 133 -6.19 -9.87 -6.61
N LEU A 134 -5.54 -10.87 -6.03
CA LEU A 134 -6.03 -11.58 -4.86
C LEU A 134 -5.30 -11.05 -3.62
N SER A 135 -6.06 -10.63 -2.63
CA SER A 135 -5.54 -10.07 -1.38
C SER A 135 -5.47 -11.16 -0.32
N ILE A 136 -4.38 -11.22 0.44
CA ILE A 136 -4.19 -12.20 1.52
C ILE A 136 -4.71 -11.60 2.81
N GLU A 137 -5.65 -12.27 3.49
CA GLU A 137 -6.10 -11.90 4.83
C GLU A 137 -5.31 -12.66 5.92
N ARG A 138 -5.01 -13.93 5.64
CA ARG A 138 -4.32 -14.81 6.59
C ARG A 138 -3.57 -15.92 5.87
N VAL A 139 -2.44 -16.34 6.44
CA VAL A 139 -1.65 -17.49 6.00
C VAL A 139 -1.30 -18.36 7.19
N LYS A 140 -1.42 -19.68 7.01
CA LYS A 140 -0.88 -20.69 7.92
C LYS A 140 0.01 -21.65 7.13
N VAL A 141 1.24 -21.82 7.57
CA VAL A 141 2.21 -22.75 6.99
C VAL A 141 2.35 -23.93 7.94
N MET A 142 2.18 -25.13 7.42
CA MET A 142 2.29 -26.37 8.18
C MET A 142 3.29 -27.30 7.50
N THR A 143 4.33 -27.70 8.23
CA THR A 143 5.26 -28.73 7.77
C THR A 143 4.67 -30.11 8.04
N THR A 144 4.58 -30.94 7.01
CA THR A 144 4.12 -32.32 7.14
C THR A 144 5.24 -33.23 7.65
N PRO A 145 4.93 -34.42 8.21
CA PRO A 145 5.95 -35.33 8.73
C PRO A 145 6.99 -35.79 7.69
N ASP A 146 6.64 -35.78 6.40
CA ASP A 146 7.54 -36.08 5.28
C ASP A 146 8.33 -34.86 4.79
N GLY A 147 8.33 -33.75 5.52
CA GLY A 147 9.14 -32.56 5.25
C GLY A 147 8.60 -31.64 4.15
N LYS A 148 7.36 -31.83 3.71
CA LYS A 148 6.69 -30.96 2.72
C LYS A 148 5.91 -29.86 3.44
N LEU A 149 5.45 -28.86 2.70
CA LEU A 149 4.66 -27.76 3.23
C LEU A 149 3.23 -27.79 2.72
N LEU A 150 2.28 -27.73 3.65
CA LEU A 150 0.90 -27.38 3.39
C LEU A 150 0.69 -25.93 3.80
N ASN A 151 0.47 -25.06 2.81
CA ASN A 151 0.21 -23.65 3.01
C ASN A 151 -1.29 -23.38 2.79
N LEU A 152 -1.93 -22.79 3.80
CA LEU A 152 -3.32 -22.39 3.76
C LEU A 152 -3.39 -20.86 3.71
N PHE A 153 -3.79 -20.31 2.56
CA PHE A 153 -4.02 -18.89 2.39
C PHE A 153 -5.51 -18.62 2.43
N PHE A 154 -5.92 -17.66 3.24
CA PHE A 154 -7.26 -17.11 3.25
C PHE A 154 -7.20 -15.81 2.48
N ILE A 155 -7.90 -15.75 1.34
CA ILE A 155 -7.77 -14.69 0.36
C ILE A 155 -9.13 -14.10 -0.01
N THR A 156 -9.12 -12.84 -0.40
CA THR A 156 -10.27 -12.10 -0.96
C THR A 156 -9.98 -11.73 -2.41
N ASP A 157 -11.03 -11.59 -3.22
CA ASP A 157 -10.91 -11.20 -4.62
C ASP A 157 -11.30 -9.74 -4.80
N ASN A 158 -10.36 -8.92 -5.26
CA ASN A 158 -10.62 -7.50 -5.51
C ASN A 158 -11.53 -7.29 -6.74
N THR A 159 -11.66 -8.29 -7.62
CA THR A 159 -12.50 -8.26 -8.82
C THR A 159 -13.86 -8.93 -8.64
N ASP A 160 -14.09 -9.59 -7.51
CA ASP A 160 -15.29 -10.38 -7.19
C ASP A 160 -15.65 -11.44 -8.26
N LEU A 161 -14.66 -12.10 -8.84
CA LEU A 161 -14.81 -13.13 -9.89
C LEU A 161 -14.50 -14.56 -9.40
N LEU A 162 -13.91 -14.72 -8.21
CA LEU A 162 -13.56 -16.02 -7.61
C LEU A 162 -14.77 -16.93 -7.34
N HIS A 163 -15.99 -16.40 -7.40
CA HIS A 163 -17.20 -17.21 -7.33
C HIS A 163 -17.33 -18.14 -8.56
N THR A 164 -16.71 -17.77 -9.69
CA THR A 164 -16.68 -18.59 -10.92
C THR A 164 -15.61 -19.68 -10.86
N SER A 165 -15.91 -20.87 -11.39
CA SER A 165 -14.93 -21.97 -11.47
C SER A 165 -13.75 -21.62 -12.38
N LYS A 166 -14.04 -20.98 -13.52
CA LYS A 166 -13.02 -20.55 -14.50
C LYS A 166 -11.93 -19.69 -13.86
N ARG A 167 -12.32 -18.67 -13.08
CA ARG A 167 -11.36 -17.79 -12.38
C ARG A 167 -10.51 -18.57 -11.37
N ARG A 168 -11.11 -19.53 -10.66
CA ARG A 168 -10.38 -20.37 -9.70
C ARG A 168 -9.37 -21.27 -10.39
N GLU A 169 -9.75 -21.90 -11.50
CA GLU A 169 -8.85 -22.73 -12.31
C GLU A 169 -7.70 -21.92 -12.91
N GLU A 170 -7.97 -20.72 -13.42
CA GLU A 170 -6.95 -19.79 -13.93
C GLU A 170 -5.97 -19.39 -12.83
N ALA A 171 -6.45 -19.08 -11.63
CA ALA A 171 -5.62 -18.74 -10.48
C ALA A 171 -4.70 -19.93 -10.08
N CYS A 172 -5.25 -21.14 -9.97
CA CYS A 172 -4.46 -22.35 -9.67
C CYS A 172 -3.42 -22.63 -10.76
N LYS A 173 -3.78 -22.52 -12.05
CA LYS A 173 -2.84 -22.71 -13.17
C LYS A 173 -1.69 -21.69 -13.13
N HIS A 174 -2.00 -20.43 -12.83
CA HIS A 174 -0.96 -19.39 -12.69
C HIS A 174 -0.01 -19.70 -11.54
N LEU A 175 -0.54 -20.14 -10.39
CA LEU A 175 0.27 -20.57 -9.25
C LEU A 175 1.13 -21.78 -9.57
N ASP A 176 0.60 -22.77 -10.29
CA ASP A 176 1.35 -23.95 -10.74
C ASP A 176 2.54 -23.55 -11.64
N VAL A 177 2.33 -22.62 -12.57
CA VAL A 177 3.40 -22.06 -13.41
C VAL A 177 4.46 -21.32 -12.59
N VAL A 178 4.06 -20.51 -11.60
CA VAL A 178 4.99 -19.74 -10.77
C VAL A 178 5.79 -20.64 -9.81
N LEU A 179 5.16 -21.70 -9.30
CA LEU A 179 5.77 -22.62 -8.35
C LEU A 179 6.56 -23.74 -9.05
N GLY A 180 6.22 -24.08 -10.29
CA GLY A 180 6.88 -25.09 -11.10
C GLY A 180 6.95 -26.45 -10.40
N GLU A 181 8.11 -27.10 -10.49
CA GLU A 181 8.35 -28.44 -9.91
C GLU A 181 8.17 -28.53 -8.39
N TYR A 182 8.12 -27.39 -7.69
CA TYR A 182 7.87 -27.36 -6.26
C TYR A 182 6.39 -27.56 -5.91
N CYS A 183 5.46 -27.29 -6.83
CA CYS A 183 4.03 -27.48 -6.60
C CYS A 183 3.64 -28.96 -6.72
N ILE A 184 2.93 -29.48 -5.72
CA ILE A 184 2.39 -30.85 -5.73
C ILE A 184 0.88 -30.78 -5.97
N SER A 185 0.19 -29.88 -5.27
CA SER A 185 -1.22 -29.59 -5.53
C SER A 185 -1.60 -28.17 -5.16
N CYS A 186 -2.59 -27.63 -5.87
CA CYS A 186 -3.12 -26.29 -5.65
C CYS A 186 -4.65 -26.33 -5.75
N GLU A 187 -5.34 -26.05 -4.64
CA GLU A 187 -6.80 -26.11 -4.55
C GLU A 187 -7.36 -24.78 -4.05
N LEU A 188 -8.35 -24.24 -4.75
CA LEU A 188 -9.02 -23.00 -4.37
C LEU A 188 -10.52 -23.24 -4.18
N GLN A 189 -11.00 -22.99 -2.97
CA GLN A 189 -12.40 -23.21 -2.57
C GLN A 189 -12.93 -22.06 -1.72
N LEU A 190 -14.25 -21.92 -1.64
CA LEU A 190 -14.87 -20.99 -0.69
C LEU A 190 -14.52 -21.43 0.74
N ALA A 191 -14.14 -20.48 1.60
CA ALA A 191 -13.84 -20.80 2.99
C ALA A 191 -15.13 -21.13 3.74
N GLY A 192 -15.10 -22.15 4.59
CA GLY A 192 -16.27 -22.53 5.39
C GLY A 192 -16.66 -21.47 6.43
N PRO A 193 -17.89 -21.50 6.97
CA PRO A 193 -18.37 -20.52 7.95
C PRO A 193 -17.50 -20.47 9.23
N GLU A 194 -16.88 -21.58 9.62
CA GLU A 194 -15.89 -21.67 10.71
C GLU A 194 -14.58 -20.91 10.43
N SER A 195 -14.29 -20.61 9.16
CA SER A 195 -13.14 -19.79 8.75
C SER A 195 -13.45 -18.29 8.76
N ALA A 196 -14.74 -17.93 8.66
CA ALA A 196 -15.26 -16.56 8.70
C ALA A 196 -15.56 -16.09 10.12
N SER A 197 -15.80 -17.02 11.06
CA SER A 197 -15.93 -16.68 12.47
C SER A 197 -14.61 -16.11 13.01
N HIS A 198 -14.69 -14.89 13.53
CA HIS A 198 -13.65 -14.16 14.29
C HIS A 198 -13.21 -14.87 15.59
N LEU A 199 -13.38 -16.19 15.70
CA LEU A 199 -13.15 -16.99 16.91
C LEU A 199 -11.66 -17.08 17.24
N ASP A 200 -11.35 -16.50 18.40
CA ASP A 200 -10.14 -16.65 19.23
C ASP A 200 -8.81 -16.24 18.59
N PHE A 201 -8.65 -14.93 18.36
CA PHE A 201 -7.34 -14.35 18.00
C PHE A 201 -6.81 -13.49 19.15
N SER A 202 -5.55 -13.70 19.51
CA SER A 202 -4.88 -12.95 20.58
C SER A 202 -4.90 -11.46 20.24
N THR A 203 -5.53 -10.66 21.09
CA THR A 203 -5.41 -9.20 21.09
C THR A 203 -3.95 -8.79 21.08
N LEU A 204 -3.64 -7.67 20.43
CA LEU A 204 -2.31 -7.06 20.53
C LEU A 204 -1.99 -6.84 22.01
N SER A 205 -0.81 -7.29 22.45
CA SER A 205 -0.34 -6.97 23.80
C SER A 205 -0.24 -5.46 23.95
N GLU A 206 -0.54 -4.96 25.15
CA GLU A 206 -0.49 -3.52 25.46
C GLU A 206 0.87 -2.91 25.10
N ALA A 207 1.98 -3.60 25.36
CA ALA A 207 3.32 -3.14 25.00
C ALA A 207 3.51 -2.98 23.47
N VAL A 208 2.92 -3.87 22.67
CA VAL A 208 2.98 -3.78 21.20
C VAL A 208 2.09 -2.66 20.69
N ALA A 209 0.90 -2.51 21.28
CA ALA A 209 -0.02 -1.43 20.96
C ALA A 209 0.59 -0.07 21.31
N GLU A 210 1.28 0.08 22.44
CA GLU A 210 1.99 1.31 22.79
C GLU A 210 3.10 1.62 21.79
N GLU A 211 3.95 0.64 21.43
CA GLU A 211 5.03 0.88 20.46
C GLU A 211 4.48 1.25 19.06
N LEU A 212 3.43 0.55 18.63
CA LEU A 212 2.79 0.77 17.34
C LEU A 212 1.93 2.01 17.29
N PHE A 213 1.28 2.46 18.37
CA PHE A 213 0.24 3.50 18.29
C PHE A 213 0.59 4.79 19.06
N SER A 214 1.61 4.79 19.92
CA SER A 214 2.01 5.99 20.65
C SER A 214 2.54 7.10 19.74
N HIS A 215 2.11 8.32 20.07
CA HIS A 215 2.38 9.59 19.37
C HIS A 215 3.78 10.17 19.68
N ASN A 216 4.72 9.35 20.16
CA ASN A 216 6.06 9.82 20.54
C ASN A 216 6.93 10.10 19.29
N LEU A 217 6.63 11.19 18.57
CA LEU A 217 7.32 11.64 17.36
C LEU A 217 8.81 11.96 17.62
N LEU A 218 9.13 12.54 18.78
CA LEU A 218 10.49 12.95 19.15
C LEU A 218 11.50 11.79 19.24
N ARG A 219 11.07 10.58 19.63
CA ARG A 219 11.94 9.39 19.67
C ARG A 219 12.16 8.79 18.28
N LYS A 220 11.25 9.06 17.34
CA LYS A 220 11.21 8.46 16.00
C LYS A 220 11.94 9.32 14.94
N GLU A 221 12.10 10.62 15.16
CA GLU A 221 12.95 11.49 14.32
C GLU A 221 14.43 11.08 14.37
N ALA A 222 14.94 10.74 15.57
CA ALA A 222 16.32 10.26 15.75
C ALA A 222 16.60 8.91 15.06
N SER A 223 15.59 8.04 14.94
CA SER A 223 15.76 6.74 14.29
C SER A 223 15.78 6.82 12.76
N LEU A 224 15.10 7.80 12.15
CA LEU A 224 15.21 8.06 10.71
C LEU A 224 16.62 8.56 10.32
N GLN A 225 17.21 9.44 11.13
CA GLN A 225 18.59 9.91 10.94
C GLN A 225 19.62 8.76 11.02
N THR A 226 19.35 7.75 11.86
CA THR A 226 20.23 6.58 12.01
C THR A 226 20.12 5.58 10.84
N LEU A 227 18.95 5.53 10.18
CA LEU A 227 18.65 4.55 9.12
C LEU A 227 19.23 4.90 7.75
N SER A 228 19.57 6.17 7.53
CA SER A 228 20.24 6.64 6.33
C SER A 228 21.29 7.71 6.68
N PRO A 229 22.53 7.31 6.99
CA PRO A 229 23.60 8.24 7.38
C PRO A 229 23.96 9.25 6.27
N ASP A 230 23.59 9.00 5.01
CA ASP A 230 23.74 9.96 3.90
C ASP A 230 22.72 11.12 3.93
N MET A 231 21.79 11.16 4.91
CA MET A 231 20.69 12.15 4.99
C MET A 231 20.94 13.34 5.91
N ASP A 232 22.18 13.57 6.38
CA ASP A 232 22.55 14.69 7.27
C ASP A 232 22.25 16.11 6.70
N LYS A 233 21.75 16.21 5.46
CA LYS A 233 21.37 17.48 4.80
C LYS A 233 19.91 17.58 4.34
N VAL A 234 19.09 16.54 4.45
CA VAL A 234 17.70 16.58 3.94
C VAL A 234 16.75 17.02 5.04
N ASN A 235 16.17 18.21 4.86
CA ASN A 235 15.15 18.75 5.75
C ASN A 235 13.97 17.76 5.80
N LEU A 236 13.64 17.26 6.99
CA LEU A 236 12.82 16.08 7.25
C LEU A 236 11.31 16.31 6.96
N GLY A 237 10.94 16.72 5.75
CA GLY A 237 9.56 17.08 5.41
C GLY A 237 9.23 18.53 5.76
N ALA A 238 9.67 19.49 4.94
CA ALA A 238 9.26 20.88 5.09
C ALA A 238 7.91 21.11 4.39
N ILE A 239 7.00 21.81 5.06
CA ILE A 239 5.70 22.19 4.50
C ILE A 239 5.55 23.70 4.68
N THR A 240 5.33 24.41 3.58
CA THR A 240 5.01 25.83 3.54
C THR A 240 3.58 26.00 3.05
N VAL A 241 2.83 26.84 3.73
CA VAL A 241 1.44 27.17 3.38
C VAL A 241 1.41 28.64 2.97
N ASP A 242 0.79 28.91 1.82
CA ASP A 242 0.58 30.27 1.33
C ASP A 242 -0.86 30.49 0.89
N ASP A 243 -1.49 31.52 1.44
CA ASP A 243 -2.85 31.95 1.08
C ASP A 243 -2.86 33.20 0.19
N PHE A 244 -1.71 33.72 -0.24
CA PHE A 244 -1.61 34.98 -0.99
C PHE A 244 -1.54 34.79 -2.51
N LEU A 245 -0.88 33.72 -3.01
CA LEU A 245 -0.66 33.52 -4.45
C LEU A 245 -1.93 33.28 -5.28
N SER A 246 -3.03 32.87 -4.65
CA SER A 246 -4.30 32.60 -5.31
C SER A 246 -5.44 33.22 -4.50
N PRO A 247 -6.43 33.90 -5.10
CA PRO A 247 -7.57 34.43 -4.36
C PRO A 247 -8.52 33.35 -3.86
N ALA A 248 -8.51 32.16 -4.46
CA ALA A 248 -9.48 31.09 -4.22
C ALA A 248 -8.90 29.83 -3.55
N HIS A 249 -7.58 29.65 -3.57
CA HIS A 249 -6.93 28.40 -3.17
C HIS A 249 -5.83 28.66 -2.14
N THR A 250 -5.63 27.72 -1.22
CA THR A 250 -4.45 27.67 -0.35
C THR A 250 -3.37 26.90 -1.10
N LEU A 251 -2.16 27.44 -1.21
CA LEU A 251 -1.01 26.75 -1.77
C LEU A 251 -0.29 25.99 -0.67
N LEU A 252 -0.04 24.71 -0.92
CA LEU A 252 0.73 23.82 -0.08
C LEU A 252 2.00 23.42 -0.82
N GLN A 253 3.16 23.83 -0.32
CA GLN A 253 4.45 23.46 -0.87
C GLN A 253 5.14 22.48 0.07
N ILE A 254 5.38 21.28 -0.41
CA ILE A 254 5.92 20.17 0.36
C ILE A 254 7.29 19.80 -0.22
N GLN A 255 8.31 19.80 0.62
CA GLN A 255 9.61 19.23 0.32
C GLN A 255 9.81 18.00 1.19
N CYS A 256 9.99 16.83 0.59
CA CYS A 256 10.07 15.55 1.29
C CYS A 256 11.18 14.65 0.72
N VAL A 257 11.56 13.62 1.48
CA VAL A 257 12.45 12.56 1.00
C VAL A 257 11.72 11.77 -0.09
N ASP A 258 12.41 11.48 -1.19
CA ASP A 258 11.87 10.58 -2.20
C ASP A 258 11.89 9.15 -1.70
N GLN A 259 10.70 8.62 -1.45
CA GLN A 259 10.50 7.27 -0.93
C GLN A 259 9.28 6.64 -1.59
N LYS A 260 9.24 5.31 -1.57
CA LYS A 260 8.15 4.52 -2.13
C LYS A 260 6.81 5.00 -1.58
N SER A 261 5.87 5.25 -2.49
CA SER A 261 4.49 5.63 -2.20
C SER A 261 4.27 6.99 -1.53
N VAL A 262 5.29 7.86 -1.39
CA VAL A 262 5.11 9.17 -0.71
C VAL A 262 4.00 10.03 -1.32
N VAL A 263 3.87 9.98 -2.65
CA VAL A 263 2.80 10.67 -3.39
C VAL A 263 1.43 10.15 -2.94
N TYR A 264 1.27 8.84 -2.83
CA TYR A 264 0.04 8.24 -2.32
C TYR A 264 -0.19 8.65 -0.87
N ASP A 265 0.84 8.62 -0.02
CA ASP A 265 0.71 8.95 1.41
C ASP A 265 0.25 10.42 1.59
N ILE A 266 0.76 11.37 0.78
CA ILE A 266 0.31 12.77 0.74
C ILE A 266 -1.15 12.88 0.28
N LEU A 267 -1.48 12.29 -0.88
CA LEU A 267 -2.82 12.39 -1.47
C LEU A 267 -3.88 11.68 -0.61
N ARG A 268 -3.50 10.61 0.07
CA ARG A 268 -4.32 9.92 1.06
C ARG A 268 -4.66 10.83 2.23
N THR A 269 -3.67 11.50 2.82
CA THR A 269 -3.92 12.44 3.91
C THR A 269 -4.85 13.56 3.47
N LEU A 270 -4.69 14.12 2.27
CA LEU A 270 -5.60 15.13 1.73
C LEU A 270 -7.03 14.59 1.55
N LYS A 271 -7.17 13.38 1.02
CA LYS A 271 -8.46 12.68 0.89
C LYS A 271 -9.13 12.46 2.25
N ASP A 272 -8.38 12.04 3.26
CA ASP A 272 -8.91 11.80 4.61
C ASP A 272 -9.40 13.10 5.28
N PHE A 273 -8.80 14.24 4.93
CA PHE A 273 -9.25 15.57 5.34
C PHE A 273 -10.35 16.17 4.45
N ASN A 274 -10.83 15.42 3.46
CA ASN A 274 -11.82 15.87 2.47
C ASN A 274 -11.39 17.17 1.75
N ILE A 275 -10.10 17.25 1.43
CA ILE A 275 -9.48 18.38 0.73
C ILE A 275 -9.47 18.08 -0.77
N GLN A 276 -9.93 19.03 -1.57
CA GLN A 276 -9.87 18.98 -3.03
C GLN A 276 -8.57 19.63 -3.52
N ILE A 277 -7.98 19.03 -4.55
CA ILE A 277 -6.78 19.55 -5.23
C ILE A 277 -7.25 20.16 -6.54
N ALA A 278 -7.14 21.48 -6.69
CA ALA A 278 -7.49 22.18 -7.92
C ALA A 278 -6.37 22.07 -8.96
N TYR A 279 -5.13 22.23 -8.51
CA TYR A 279 -3.94 22.04 -9.31
C TYR A 279 -2.85 21.41 -8.45
N GLY A 280 -2.08 20.49 -9.02
CA GLY A 280 -0.97 19.86 -8.33
C GLY A 280 0.20 19.59 -9.26
N ARG A 281 1.41 19.78 -8.77
CA ARG A 281 2.64 19.40 -9.46
C ARG A 281 3.57 18.65 -8.51
N ILE A 282 3.97 17.47 -8.93
CA ILE A 282 4.98 16.63 -8.29
C ILE A 282 6.21 16.69 -9.19
N SER A 283 7.26 17.31 -8.70
CA SER A 283 8.52 17.43 -9.43
C SER A 283 9.30 16.10 -9.39
N PRO A 284 10.18 15.83 -10.38
CA PRO A 284 11.17 14.76 -10.27
C PRO A 284 12.03 14.92 -9.03
N SER A 285 12.56 13.81 -8.51
CA SER A 285 13.50 13.88 -7.39
C SER A 285 14.85 14.46 -7.82
N VAL A 286 15.40 15.30 -6.95
CA VAL A 286 16.74 15.89 -7.04
C VAL A 286 17.46 15.55 -5.73
N GLU A 287 18.60 14.87 -5.82
CA GLU A 287 19.41 14.48 -4.64
C GLU A 287 18.60 13.73 -3.55
N GLY A 288 17.68 12.85 -3.95
CA GLY A 288 16.86 12.08 -3.01
C GLY A 288 15.77 12.88 -2.31
N SER A 289 15.58 14.15 -2.69
CA SER A 289 14.48 15.00 -2.22
C SER A 289 13.49 15.27 -3.35
N ARG A 290 12.25 15.59 -3.01
CA ARG A 290 11.19 15.89 -3.97
C ARG A 290 10.32 17.05 -3.51
N ASN A 291 9.93 17.89 -4.47
CA ASN A 291 9.01 19.00 -4.27
C ASN A 291 7.62 18.67 -4.82
N VAL A 292 6.59 18.99 -4.03
CA VAL A 292 5.18 18.82 -4.38
C VAL A 292 4.45 20.13 -4.07
N ASP A 293 3.91 20.77 -5.09
CA ASP A 293 3.13 22.01 -4.99
C ASP A 293 1.66 21.71 -5.28
N LEU A 294 0.76 21.99 -4.33
CA LEU A 294 -0.67 21.70 -4.45
C LEU A 294 -1.50 22.94 -4.12
N PHE A 295 -2.37 23.36 -5.04
CA PHE A 295 -3.42 24.34 -4.78
C PHE A 295 -4.65 23.58 -4.29
N ILE A 296 -5.02 23.82 -3.04
CA ILE A 296 -6.03 23.05 -2.32
C ILE A 296 -7.17 23.91 -1.81
N GLN A 297 -8.33 23.27 -1.65
CA GLN A 297 -9.55 23.83 -1.10
C GLN A 297 -10.24 22.84 -0.16
N LYS A 298 -11.00 23.36 0.80
CA LYS A 298 -11.98 22.57 1.55
C LYS A 298 -13.10 22.12 0.61
N ALA A 299 -13.86 21.11 1.02
CA ALA A 299 -15.02 20.62 0.26
C ALA A 299 -16.12 21.67 0.01
N ASP A 300 -16.14 22.80 0.73
CA ASP A 300 -17.04 23.92 0.48
C ASP A 300 -16.50 24.92 -0.57
N GLY A 301 -15.37 24.59 -1.22
CA GLY A 301 -14.70 25.41 -2.23
C GLY A 301 -13.90 26.57 -1.66
N LYS A 302 -13.78 26.69 -0.33
CA LYS A 302 -13.02 27.76 0.32
C LYS A 302 -11.58 27.36 0.61
N LYS A 303 -10.75 28.38 0.81
CA LYS A 303 -9.41 28.25 1.36
C LYS A 303 -9.40 27.66 2.76
N ILE A 304 -8.26 27.10 3.14
CA ILE A 304 -7.99 26.64 4.50
C ILE A 304 -7.31 27.78 5.26
N VAL A 305 -8.05 28.83 5.64
CA VAL A 305 -7.47 30.03 6.29
C VAL A 305 -7.32 29.92 7.81
N GLU A 306 -8.01 28.97 8.42
CA GLU A 306 -7.99 28.78 9.88
C GLU A 306 -6.62 28.19 10.31
N PRO A 307 -5.87 28.86 11.20
CA PRO A 307 -4.54 28.39 11.61
C PRO A 307 -4.56 26.98 12.19
N ASP A 308 -5.54 26.65 13.03
CA ASP A 308 -5.64 25.31 13.65
C ASP A 308 -5.86 24.22 12.60
N SER A 309 -6.67 24.50 11.57
CA SER A 309 -6.91 23.59 10.45
C SER A 309 -5.65 23.37 9.61
N GLN A 310 -4.88 24.43 9.35
CA GLN A 310 -3.59 24.35 8.65
C GLN A 310 -2.57 23.56 9.47
N ILE A 311 -2.43 23.85 10.77
CA ILE A 311 -1.51 23.16 11.68
C ILE A 311 -1.85 21.67 11.75
N ALA A 312 -3.13 21.34 11.92
CA ALA A 312 -3.60 19.96 11.95
C ALA A 312 -3.26 19.23 10.63
N LEU A 313 -3.57 19.83 9.47
CA LEU A 313 -3.25 19.24 8.18
C LEU A 313 -1.74 19.01 8.00
N CYS A 314 -0.92 20.03 8.26
CA CYS A 314 0.53 19.97 8.13
C CYS A 314 1.14 18.92 9.06
N SER A 315 0.63 18.79 10.30
CA SER A 315 1.08 17.78 11.26
C SER A 315 0.85 16.36 10.72
N HIS A 316 -0.35 16.08 10.20
CA HIS A 316 -0.67 14.77 9.66
C HIS A 316 0.06 14.45 8.35
N LEU A 317 0.31 15.45 7.51
CA LEU A 317 1.14 15.28 6.31
C LEU A 317 2.58 14.93 6.69
N LYS A 318 3.16 15.63 7.67
CA LYS A 318 4.50 15.31 8.19
C LYS A 318 4.54 13.89 8.74
N GLU A 319 3.55 13.50 9.54
CA GLU A 319 3.47 12.12 10.05
C GLU A 319 3.39 11.09 8.91
N ALA A 320 2.53 11.34 7.91
CA ALA A 320 2.36 10.43 6.77
C ALA A 320 3.64 10.31 5.92
N MET A 321 4.44 11.37 5.80
CA MET A 321 5.71 11.33 5.07
C MET A 321 6.84 10.70 5.89
N LEU A 322 6.93 11.00 7.18
CA LEU A 322 8.04 10.53 8.03
C LEU A 322 7.84 9.11 8.54
N HIS A 323 6.60 8.79 8.89
CA HIS A 323 6.22 7.54 9.52
C HIS A 323 4.97 6.93 8.87
N PRO A 324 4.96 6.71 7.53
CA PRO A 324 3.82 6.09 6.84
C PRO A 324 3.51 4.69 7.38
N MET A 325 4.53 4.05 7.95
CA MET A 325 4.47 2.69 8.48
C MET A 325 5.24 2.58 9.79
N ARG A 326 4.74 1.72 10.68
CA ARG A 326 5.33 1.44 11.99
C ARG A 326 5.70 -0.03 12.03
N VAL A 327 6.96 -0.32 12.37
CA VAL A 327 7.52 -1.68 12.35
C VAL A 327 8.14 -1.96 13.71
N THR A 328 7.74 -3.05 14.34
CA THR A 328 8.28 -3.51 15.62
C THR A 328 8.30 -5.04 15.70
N MET A 329 9.05 -5.59 16.65
CA MET A 329 9.07 -7.02 16.93
C MET A 329 8.79 -7.29 18.40
N ALA A 330 7.91 -8.25 18.68
CA ALA A 330 7.64 -8.73 20.03
C ALA A 330 7.87 -10.23 20.15
N ASN A 331 7.74 -10.77 21.36
CA ASN A 331 7.78 -12.20 21.60
C ASN A 331 6.37 -12.70 21.94
N ARG A 332 6.07 -13.91 21.49
CA ARG A 332 4.89 -14.67 21.86
C ARG A 332 5.36 -15.97 22.50
N GLY A 333 5.60 -15.94 23.80
CA GLY A 333 6.27 -17.05 24.48
C GLY A 333 7.68 -17.25 23.90
N PRO A 334 8.03 -18.46 23.41
CA PRO A 334 9.34 -18.72 22.80
C PRO A 334 9.48 -18.13 21.39
N ASP A 335 8.36 -17.84 20.72
CA ASP A 335 8.37 -17.43 19.32
C ASP A 335 8.53 -15.91 19.16
N ALA A 336 9.06 -15.48 18.01
CA ALA A 336 9.18 -14.07 17.68
C ALA A 336 8.13 -13.65 16.63
N GLU A 337 7.54 -12.48 16.84
CA GLU A 337 6.54 -11.91 15.95
C GLU A 337 7.00 -10.55 15.43
N LEU A 338 6.88 -10.34 14.12
CA LEU A 338 7.07 -9.06 13.46
C LEU A 338 5.70 -8.41 13.23
N PHE A 339 5.60 -7.14 13.59
CA PHE A 339 4.42 -6.33 13.38
C PHE A 339 4.74 -5.17 12.44
N VAL A 340 3.87 -4.97 11.46
CA VAL A 340 3.89 -3.81 10.58
C VAL A 340 2.50 -3.18 10.62
N ALA A 341 2.42 -1.88 10.87
CA ALA A 341 1.15 -1.17 10.92
C ALA A 341 1.18 0.05 9.99
N ASN A 342 0.09 0.28 9.26
CA ASN A 342 -0.17 1.49 8.50
C ASN A 342 -1.60 1.98 8.74
N GLN A 343 -1.82 3.26 8.51
CA GLN A 343 -3.16 3.83 8.57
C GLN A 343 -4.02 3.31 7.42
N VAL A 344 -5.33 3.21 7.69
CA VAL A 344 -6.35 2.82 6.72
C VAL A 344 -6.95 4.08 6.13
N GLU A 345 -7.18 4.08 4.82
CA GLU A 345 -8.01 5.10 4.16
C GLU A 345 -9.43 5.12 4.74
N LEU A 346 -10.13 6.25 4.65
CA LEU A 346 -11.58 6.29 4.88
C LEU A 346 -12.38 5.30 4.00
N SER A 347 -11.79 4.82 2.91
CA SER A 347 -12.37 3.79 2.04
C SER A 347 -12.26 2.37 2.60
N GLY A 348 -11.62 2.19 3.76
CA GLY A 348 -11.37 0.89 4.39
C GLY A 348 -10.19 0.13 3.77
N LYS A 349 -9.40 0.76 2.90
CA LYS A 349 -8.24 0.16 2.23
C LYS A 349 -6.94 0.57 2.90
N GLY A 350 -6.02 -0.38 3.07
CA GLY A 350 -4.68 -0.11 3.58
C GLY A 350 -3.68 0.33 2.50
N ARG A 351 -2.42 0.52 2.91
CA ARG A 351 -1.33 0.88 2.01
C ARG A 351 -1.04 -0.28 1.04
N PRO A 352 -0.91 -0.01 -0.28
CA PRO A 352 -0.56 -1.01 -1.27
C PRO A 352 0.67 -1.84 -0.94
N ARG A 353 0.61 -3.14 -1.25
CA ARG A 353 1.76 -4.07 -1.31
C ARG A 353 2.57 -4.25 -0.02
N VAL A 354 2.04 -3.88 1.15
CA VAL A 354 2.74 -4.09 2.43
C VAL A 354 3.10 -5.55 2.67
N PHE A 355 2.13 -6.47 2.52
CA PHE A 355 2.39 -7.91 2.68
C PHE A 355 3.47 -8.42 1.70
N TYR A 356 3.42 -7.93 0.45
CA TYR A 356 4.42 -8.26 -0.58
C TYR A 356 5.82 -7.82 -0.16
N ASP A 357 5.97 -6.58 0.29
CA ASP A 357 7.27 -6.01 0.65
C ASP A 357 7.86 -6.66 1.91
N VAL A 358 7.02 -6.96 2.92
CA VAL A 358 7.47 -7.66 4.13
C VAL A 358 7.95 -9.08 3.77
N THR A 359 7.15 -9.84 3.02
CA THR A 359 7.56 -11.20 2.61
C THR A 359 8.79 -11.19 1.71
N PHE A 360 8.96 -10.16 0.87
CA PHE A 360 10.17 -9.96 0.08
C PHE A 360 11.39 -9.74 0.98
N SER A 361 11.28 -8.82 1.94
CA SER A 361 12.36 -8.52 2.88
C SER A 361 12.76 -9.75 3.69
N LEU A 362 11.78 -10.50 4.22
CA LEU A 362 12.03 -11.72 5.00
C LEU A 362 12.66 -12.83 4.15
N LYS A 363 12.23 -12.97 2.87
CA LYS A 363 12.89 -13.85 1.90
C LYS A 363 14.36 -13.48 1.70
N MET A 364 14.66 -12.19 1.55
CA MET A 364 16.04 -11.71 1.36
C MET A 364 16.92 -11.91 2.61
N LEU A 365 16.31 -11.91 3.81
CA LEU A 365 16.98 -12.23 5.07
C LEU A 365 17.05 -13.74 5.34
N GLY A 366 16.47 -14.58 4.49
CA GLY A 366 16.40 -16.03 4.70
C GLY A 366 15.56 -16.44 5.92
N ILE A 367 14.63 -15.59 6.37
CA ILE A 367 13.77 -15.84 7.53
C ILE A 367 12.46 -16.50 7.06
N CYS A 368 12.13 -17.64 7.64
CA CYS A 368 10.88 -18.33 7.38
C CYS A 368 9.71 -17.69 8.13
N VAL A 369 8.53 -17.75 7.53
CA VAL A 369 7.28 -17.27 8.13
C VAL A 369 6.36 -18.47 8.32
N PHE A 370 5.96 -18.75 9.56
CA PHE A 370 5.06 -19.85 9.88
C PHE A 370 3.59 -19.48 9.77
N SER A 371 3.26 -18.22 10.08
CA SER A 371 1.92 -17.69 9.86
C SER A 371 1.97 -16.19 9.68
N ALA A 372 0.97 -15.66 8.98
CA ALA A 372 0.77 -14.23 8.85
C ALA A 372 -0.71 -13.89 8.92
N GLU A 373 -1.06 -12.75 9.49
CA GLU A 373 -2.44 -12.24 9.51
C GLU A 373 -2.47 -10.73 9.32
N ILE A 374 -3.51 -10.26 8.64
CA ILE A 374 -3.85 -8.84 8.51
C ILE A 374 -5.06 -8.57 9.40
N ARG A 375 -5.02 -7.49 10.18
CA ARG A 375 -6.07 -7.09 11.12
C ARG A 375 -6.37 -5.61 11.04
N ARG A 376 -7.63 -5.26 11.28
CA ARG A 376 -8.03 -3.90 11.59
C ARG A 376 -7.88 -3.66 13.10
N HIS A 377 -7.28 -2.53 13.46
CA HIS A 377 -7.14 -2.08 14.84
C HIS A 377 -7.62 -0.64 14.95
N LEU A 378 -8.61 -0.39 15.80
CA LEU A 378 -9.19 0.94 16.00
C LEU A 378 -8.50 1.61 17.19
N THR A 379 -7.90 2.77 16.96
CA THR A 379 -7.43 3.69 18.00
C THR A 379 -8.44 4.83 18.16
N SER A 380 -8.24 5.72 19.15
CA SER A 380 -9.17 6.84 19.40
C SER A 380 -9.25 7.84 18.24
N ASP A 381 -8.20 7.90 17.42
CA ASP A 381 -8.05 8.82 16.31
C ASP A 381 -8.30 8.17 14.94
N ARG A 382 -7.90 6.90 14.74
CA ARG A 382 -7.77 6.28 13.42
C ARG A 382 -7.98 4.77 13.42
N GLU A 383 -8.26 4.23 12.24
CA GLU A 383 -8.18 2.79 12.00
C GLU A 383 -6.80 2.45 11.39
N TRP A 384 -6.24 1.35 11.85
CA TRP A 384 -4.94 0.83 11.44
C TRP A 384 -5.10 -0.57 10.84
N GLU A 385 -4.32 -0.84 9.80
CA GLU A 385 -4.11 -2.18 9.28
C GLU A 385 -2.80 -2.71 9.86
N VAL A 386 -2.89 -3.81 10.61
CA VAL A 386 -1.77 -4.41 11.32
C VAL A 386 -1.50 -5.78 10.71
N TYR A 387 -0.29 -5.94 10.23
CA TYR A 387 0.26 -7.15 9.68
C TYR A 387 1.11 -7.81 10.76
N ARG A 388 0.80 -9.05 11.08
CA ARG A 388 1.52 -9.83 12.08
C ARG A 388 2.11 -11.05 11.42
N PHE A 389 3.40 -11.27 11.59
CA PHE A 389 4.13 -12.40 11.03
C PHE A 389 4.80 -13.19 12.15
N LEU A 390 4.49 -14.47 12.25
CA LEU A 390 5.19 -15.40 13.13
C LEU A 390 6.44 -15.90 12.42
N LEU A 391 7.61 -15.57 12.97
CA LEU A 391 8.90 -15.85 12.34
C LEU A 391 9.50 -17.14 12.87
N GLY A 392 10.12 -17.92 11.98
CA GLY A 392 10.96 -19.05 12.36
C GLY A 392 12.40 -18.64 12.63
N GLU A 393 13.07 -19.41 13.49
CA GLU A 393 14.48 -19.18 13.79
C GLU A 393 15.34 -19.22 12.52
N SER A 394 16.29 -18.31 12.44
CA SER A 394 17.28 -18.25 11.37
C SER A 394 18.68 -18.37 11.98
N GLN A 395 19.55 -19.17 11.34
CA GLN A 395 20.95 -19.30 11.76
C GLN A 395 21.72 -17.98 11.57
N GLU A 396 21.38 -17.21 10.53
CA GLU A 396 22.01 -15.91 10.23
C GLU A 396 21.43 -14.79 11.10
N PHE A 397 20.15 -14.89 11.47
CA PHE A 397 19.46 -13.93 12.32
C PHE A 397 18.85 -14.59 13.56
N PRO A 398 19.65 -14.84 14.61
CA PRO A 398 19.15 -15.41 15.86
C PRO A 398 18.13 -14.45 16.50
N LEU A 399 16.85 -14.84 16.55
CA LEU A 399 15.75 -13.96 16.96
C LEU A 399 15.77 -13.61 18.46
N ALA A 400 16.58 -14.31 19.26
CA ALA A 400 16.90 -13.99 20.64
C ALA A 400 17.87 -12.79 20.78
N SER A 401 18.62 -12.46 19.73
CA SER A 401 19.56 -11.34 19.72
C SER A 401 18.84 -10.02 19.45
N SER A 402 18.97 -9.06 20.36
CA SER A 402 18.42 -7.70 20.17
C SER A 402 18.98 -7.00 18.92
N ARG A 403 20.25 -7.25 18.59
CA ARG A 403 20.89 -6.73 17.38
C ARG A 403 20.25 -7.30 16.12
N ALA A 404 20.03 -8.61 16.06
CA ALA A 404 19.41 -9.26 14.90
C ALA A 404 17.97 -8.76 14.70
N ARG A 405 17.20 -8.60 15.79
CA ARG A 405 15.84 -8.03 15.73
C ARG A 405 15.83 -6.62 15.17
N THR A 406 16.77 -5.78 15.60
CA THR A 406 16.91 -4.40 15.10
C THR A 406 17.22 -4.41 13.60
N GLU A 407 18.15 -5.27 13.16
CA GLU A 407 18.51 -5.41 11.75
C GLU A 407 17.34 -5.89 10.88
N ILE A 408 16.52 -6.83 11.38
CA ILE A 408 15.30 -7.28 10.70
C ILE A 408 14.31 -6.12 10.55
N VAL A 409 14.02 -5.39 11.63
CA VAL A 409 13.11 -4.23 11.62
C VAL A 409 13.60 -3.19 10.62
N ASP A 410 14.89 -2.89 10.63
CA ASP A 410 15.49 -1.88 9.75
C ASP A 410 15.44 -2.31 8.29
N ARG A 411 15.73 -3.58 7.97
CA ARG A 411 15.66 -4.10 6.60
C ARG A 411 14.23 -4.13 6.07
N VAL A 412 13.27 -4.53 6.90
CA VAL A 412 11.84 -4.51 6.55
C VAL A 412 11.40 -3.08 6.30
N ARG A 413 11.78 -2.14 7.17
CA ARG A 413 11.45 -0.71 7.02
C ARG A 413 12.05 -0.15 5.73
N ARG A 414 13.33 -0.37 5.44
CA ARG A 414 13.96 0.07 4.19
C ARG A 414 13.23 -0.46 2.95
N THR A 415 12.87 -1.75 2.95
CA THR A 415 12.13 -2.37 1.85
C THR A 415 10.76 -1.70 1.63
N LEU A 416 10.02 -1.42 2.71
CA LEU A 416 8.72 -0.75 2.68
C LEU A 416 8.80 0.72 2.23
N MET A 417 9.95 1.36 2.45
CA MET A 417 10.24 2.73 2.04
C MET A 417 10.90 2.80 0.66
N GLY A 418 11.29 1.66 0.08
CA GLY A 418 11.99 1.58 -1.20
C GLY A 418 13.45 2.06 -1.17
N TRP A 419 14.12 1.92 -0.03
CA TRP A 419 15.53 2.29 0.18
C TRP A 419 16.50 1.11 0.05
#